data_AF-A0A961K586-F1
#
_entry.id   AF-A0A961K586-F1
#
_cell.length_a   1.000
_cell.length_b   1.000
_cell.length_c   1.000
_cell.angle_alpha   90.00
_cell.angle_beta   90.00
_cell.angle_gamma   90.00
#
_symmetry.space_group_name_H-M   'P 1'
#
loop_
_entity.id
_entity.type
_entity.pdbx_description
1 polymer ?
#
loop_
_entity_poly.entity_id
_entity_poly.type
_entity_poly.pdbx_seq_one_letter_code
_entity_poly.pdbx_strand_id
1 'polypeptide(L)'
;MTPANPARRRFLTDAARGAAGCALAGLGLSYVISDARALPAQAIRPPGALPEDDFLGACIRCGLCVRDCPYDTLKLAALGYDGAATGTPFFTAREVPCEMCDDIPCVAACPTGALDKGLTDIDAAAMGIAVLVDEEHCLNALGLRCDVCYRVCPVIDKAITLELQHNERSGHHAIFMPTVHAEACTGCGKCEKSCVLPGESAIKVLPARIARSAPAEHYRLGWESENREGIIDELIDLPDRLPGPGTDNLAAPGGFTGGADGFPDPSMEGGFTPSVTLPGTGGTGQ
;
A
#
# COMPACT_ATOMS: atom_id res chain seq x y z
N MET A 1 41.01 58.59 -2.69
CA MET A 1 40.33 57.41 -3.27
C MET A 1 41.30 56.76 -4.25
N THR A 2 41.94 55.66 -3.86
CA THR A 2 42.84 54.90 -4.73
C THR A 2 42.04 54.32 -5.91
N PRO A 3 42.50 54.47 -7.17
CA PRO A 3 41.76 53.97 -8.32
C PRO A 3 41.66 52.45 -8.24
N ALA A 4 40.45 51.91 -8.44
CA ALA A 4 40.21 50.47 -8.42
C ALA A 4 41.09 49.78 -9.48
N ASN A 5 41.93 48.83 -9.06
CA ASN A 5 42.82 48.11 -9.97
C ASN A 5 41.98 47.32 -10.99
N PRO A 6 42.04 47.66 -12.30
CA PRO A 6 41.21 47.04 -13.32
C PRO A 6 41.49 45.53 -13.47
N ALA A 7 42.72 45.08 -13.19
CA ALA A 7 43.08 43.66 -13.24
C ALA A 7 42.39 42.84 -12.14
N ARG A 8 42.31 43.38 -10.91
CA ARG A 8 41.62 42.72 -9.78
C ARG A 8 40.12 42.62 -10.06
N ARG A 9 39.51 43.68 -10.60
CA ARG A 9 38.07 43.68 -10.97
C ARG A 9 37.78 42.65 -12.07
N ARG A 10 38.63 42.57 -13.09
CA ARG A 10 38.50 41.59 -14.18
C ARG A 10 38.59 40.15 -13.65
N PHE A 11 39.60 39.86 -12.83
CA PHE A 11 39.77 38.54 -12.20
C PHE A 11 38.52 38.13 -11.38
N LEU A 12 37.99 39.01 -10.53
CA LEU A 12 36.80 38.70 -9.73
C LEU A 12 35.55 38.49 -10.60
N THR A 13 35.41 39.24 -11.68
CA THR A 13 34.27 39.12 -12.60
C THR A 13 34.33 37.81 -13.39
N ASP A 14 35.51 37.43 -13.87
CA ASP A 14 35.73 36.19 -14.62
C ASP A 14 35.60 34.96 -13.70
N ALA A 15 36.10 35.05 -12.46
CA ALA A 15 35.90 34.02 -11.44
C ALA A 15 34.41 33.85 -11.08
N ALA A 16 33.67 34.95 -10.89
CA ALA A 16 32.24 34.91 -10.61
C ALA A 16 31.44 34.29 -11.77
N ARG A 17 31.78 34.61 -13.03
CA ARG A 17 31.18 34.01 -14.22
C ARG A 17 31.50 32.52 -14.33
N GLY A 18 32.74 32.13 -14.08
CA GLY A 18 33.15 30.72 -14.06
C GLY A 18 32.40 29.93 -13.01
N ALA A 19 32.30 30.46 -11.78
CA ALA A 19 31.55 29.84 -10.69
C ALA A 19 30.05 29.72 -11.02
N ALA A 20 29.43 30.79 -11.54
CA ALA A 20 28.03 30.77 -11.94
C ALA A 20 27.77 29.77 -13.08
N GLY A 21 28.65 29.71 -14.08
CA GLY A 21 28.56 28.74 -15.17
C GLY A 21 28.64 27.29 -14.67
N CYS A 22 29.59 26.99 -13.78
CA CYS A 22 29.71 25.66 -13.16
C CYS A 22 28.50 25.33 -12.30
N ALA A 23 27.96 26.29 -11.55
CA ALA A 23 26.76 26.09 -10.73
C ALA A 23 25.53 25.78 -11.59
N LEU A 24 25.31 26.52 -12.68
CA LEU A 24 24.19 26.26 -13.60
C LEU A 24 24.33 24.91 -14.30
N ALA A 25 25.54 24.55 -14.75
CA ALA A 25 25.80 23.25 -15.35
C ALA A 25 25.61 22.11 -14.34
N GLY A 26 26.08 22.29 -13.10
CA GLY A 26 25.90 21.34 -12.01
C GLY A 26 24.42 21.13 -11.64
N LEU A 27 23.64 22.21 -11.56
CA LEU A 27 22.20 22.16 -11.34
C LEU A 27 21.48 21.44 -12.49
N GLY A 28 21.79 21.80 -13.74
CA GLY A 28 21.22 21.13 -14.92
C GLY A 28 21.52 19.63 -14.93
N LEU A 29 22.76 19.24 -14.66
CA LEU A 29 23.16 17.84 -14.56
C LEU A 29 22.45 17.12 -13.40
N SER A 30 22.34 17.77 -12.24
CA SER A 30 21.65 17.19 -11.08
C SER A 30 20.16 16.96 -11.35
N TYR A 31 19.51 17.85 -12.10
CA TYR A 31 18.13 17.70 -12.53
C TYR A 31 17.96 16.48 -13.44
N VAL A 32 18.81 16.34 -14.45
CA VAL A 32 18.78 15.20 -15.37
C VAL A 32 19.04 13.87 -14.64
N ILE A 33 19.99 13.84 -13.71
CA ILE A 33 20.29 12.62 -12.92
C ILE A 33 19.10 12.24 -12.04
N SER A 34 18.47 13.23 -11.40
CA SER A 34 17.33 13.00 -10.50
C SER A 34 16.13 12.46 -11.27
N ASP A 35 15.83 13.04 -12.42
CA ASP A 35 14.75 12.57 -13.29
C ASP A 35 15.03 11.17 -13.85
N ALA A 36 16.28 10.89 -14.26
CA ALA A 36 16.66 9.56 -14.77
C ALA A 36 16.54 8.43 -13.72
N ARG A 37 16.37 8.78 -12.44
CA ARG A 37 16.11 7.86 -11.32
C ARG A 37 14.70 8.01 -10.75
N ALA A 38 13.84 8.78 -11.40
CA ALA A 38 12.52 9.04 -10.88
C ALA A 38 11.67 7.75 -10.86
N LEU A 39 10.99 7.59 -9.73
CA LEU A 39 10.31 6.37 -9.31
C LEU A 39 8.84 6.74 -9.03
N PRO A 40 8.04 6.92 -10.09
CA PRO A 40 6.72 7.52 -9.99
C PRO A 40 5.79 6.61 -9.21
N ALA A 41 4.88 7.21 -8.44
CA ALA A 41 3.93 6.47 -7.63
C ALA A 41 2.88 5.72 -8.46
N GLN A 42 2.65 6.14 -9.72
CA GLN A 42 1.55 5.67 -10.55
C GLN A 42 2.01 4.94 -11.82
N ALA A 43 3.29 5.05 -12.21
CA ALA A 43 3.71 4.43 -13.47
C ALA A 43 3.98 2.94 -13.25
N ILE A 44 3.29 2.14 -14.07
CA ILE A 44 3.38 0.69 -14.02
C ILE A 44 4.38 0.22 -15.08
N ARG A 45 5.26 -0.70 -14.70
CA ARG A 45 6.28 -1.26 -15.59
C ARG A 45 5.68 -2.36 -16.48
N PRO A 46 6.25 -2.61 -17.67
CA PRO A 46 5.84 -3.73 -18.54
C PRO A 46 5.90 -5.08 -17.83
N PRO A 47 5.23 -6.12 -18.37
CA PRO A 47 5.33 -7.47 -17.81
C PRO A 47 6.78 -7.96 -17.83
N GLY A 48 7.15 -8.70 -16.79
CA GLY A 48 8.49 -9.26 -16.62
C GLY A 48 9.55 -8.23 -16.19
N ALA A 49 9.19 -6.99 -15.87
CA ALA A 49 10.16 -6.03 -15.37
C ALA A 49 10.84 -6.53 -14.08
N LEU A 50 12.17 -6.43 -14.05
CA LEU A 50 12.95 -6.68 -12.84
C LEU A 50 12.59 -5.67 -11.73
N PRO A 51 13.00 -5.93 -10.47
CA PRO A 51 12.94 -4.92 -9.41
C PRO A 51 13.52 -3.59 -9.89
N GLU A 52 12.94 -2.47 -9.47
CA GLU A 52 13.17 -1.17 -10.14
C GLU A 52 14.66 -0.83 -10.31
N ASP A 53 15.49 -0.99 -9.27
CA ASP A 53 16.92 -0.65 -9.37
C ASP A 53 17.66 -1.51 -10.40
N ASP A 54 17.36 -2.81 -10.45
CA ASP A 54 17.92 -3.75 -11.42
C ASP A 54 17.39 -3.46 -12.83
N PHE A 55 16.11 -3.13 -12.94
CA PHE A 55 15.48 -2.71 -14.20
C PHE A 55 16.15 -1.44 -14.76
N LEU A 56 16.34 -0.41 -13.93
CA LEU A 56 16.99 0.84 -14.33
C LEU A 56 18.46 0.64 -14.71
N GLY A 57 19.14 -0.32 -14.07
CA GLY A 57 20.51 -0.72 -14.40
C GLY A 57 20.62 -1.50 -15.71
N ALA A 58 19.65 -2.38 -16.01
CA ALA A 58 19.66 -3.24 -17.20
C ALA A 58 19.03 -2.57 -18.44
N CYS A 59 18.12 -1.60 -18.25
CA CYS A 59 17.39 -0.98 -19.34
C CYS A 59 18.25 0.04 -20.10
N ILE A 60 18.61 -0.31 -21.34
CA ILE A 60 19.35 0.58 -22.25
C ILE A 60 18.45 1.59 -22.99
N ARG A 61 17.17 1.72 -22.61
CA ARG A 61 16.23 2.71 -23.16
C ARG A 61 16.09 2.67 -24.69
N CYS A 62 16.14 1.45 -25.26
CA CYS A 62 16.11 1.24 -26.72
C CYS A 62 14.71 1.36 -27.34
N GLY A 63 13.64 1.29 -26.55
CA GLY A 63 12.26 1.39 -27.03
C GLY A 63 11.72 0.18 -27.82
N LEU A 64 12.47 -0.93 -27.91
CA LEU A 64 12.04 -2.11 -28.65
C LEU A 64 10.76 -2.74 -28.06
N CYS A 65 10.64 -2.77 -26.74
CA CYS A 65 9.42 -3.24 -26.06
C CYS A 65 8.19 -2.38 -26.36
N VAL A 66 8.36 -1.08 -26.55
CA VAL A 66 7.28 -0.15 -26.92
C VAL A 66 6.85 -0.38 -28.36
N ARG A 67 7.83 -0.52 -29.27
CA ARG A 67 7.57 -0.78 -30.69
C ARG A 67 6.86 -2.12 -30.93
N ASP A 68 7.24 -3.14 -30.18
CA ASP A 68 6.72 -4.51 -30.36
C ASP A 68 5.46 -4.76 -29.51
N CYS A 69 4.96 -3.75 -28.77
CA CYS A 69 3.68 -3.82 -28.08
C CYS A 69 2.54 -3.56 -29.09
N PRO A 70 1.65 -4.54 -29.35
CA PRO A 70 0.65 -4.41 -30.43
C PRO A 70 -0.51 -3.46 -30.10
N TYR A 71 -0.67 -3.06 -28.84
CA TYR A 71 -1.82 -2.28 -28.35
C TYR A 71 -1.47 -0.85 -27.95
N ASP A 72 -0.24 -0.39 -28.23
CA ASP A 72 0.25 0.94 -27.81
C ASP A 72 0.10 1.21 -26.31
N THR A 73 0.07 0.14 -25.50
CA THR A 73 0.00 0.21 -24.02
C THR A 73 1.23 0.91 -23.47
N LEU A 74 2.41 0.51 -23.95
CA LEU A 74 3.68 0.99 -23.43
C LEU A 74 4.08 2.32 -24.08
N LYS A 75 4.54 3.26 -23.26
CA LYS A 75 5.09 4.55 -23.68
C LYS A 75 6.48 4.74 -23.09
N LEU A 76 7.33 5.50 -23.77
CA LEU A 76 8.62 5.93 -23.23
C LEU A 76 8.44 7.20 -22.41
N ALA A 77 8.96 7.19 -21.19
CA ALA A 77 8.91 8.35 -20.32
C ALA A 77 9.68 9.54 -20.89
N ALA A 78 9.01 10.69 -20.98
CA ALA A 78 9.57 11.97 -21.34
C ALA A 78 10.14 12.70 -20.11
N LEU A 79 11.24 13.40 -20.33
CA LEU A 79 11.96 14.17 -19.31
C LEU A 79 11.07 15.20 -18.64
N GLY A 80 10.90 15.06 -17.32
CA GLY A 80 10.18 16.00 -16.46
C GLY A 80 8.65 15.99 -16.58
N TYR A 81 8.04 15.08 -17.34
CA TYR A 81 6.58 15.04 -17.54
C TYR A 81 5.92 13.81 -16.91
N ASP A 82 6.39 12.62 -17.27
CA ASP A 82 5.71 11.37 -16.92
C ASP A 82 6.05 10.85 -15.51
N GLY A 83 7.01 11.48 -14.83
CA GLY A 83 7.49 11.08 -13.51
C GLY A 83 8.28 9.77 -13.47
N ALA A 84 8.18 8.92 -14.49
CA ALA A 84 9.03 7.76 -14.73
C ALA A 84 10.41 8.18 -15.20
N ALA A 85 11.43 7.39 -14.82
CA ALA A 85 12.79 7.58 -15.31
C ALA A 85 12.84 7.79 -16.84
N THR A 86 13.36 8.93 -17.30
CA THR A 86 13.39 9.27 -18.72
C THR A 86 13.89 8.12 -19.60
N GLY A 87 13.16 7.87 -20.69
CA GLY A 87 13.46 6.86 -21.70
C GLY A 87 13.16 5.42 -21.28
N THR A 88 12.59 5.20 -20.09
CA THR A 88 12.14 3.88 -19.67
C THR A 88 10.69 3.62 -20.07
N PRO A 89 10.32 2.37 -20.41
CA PRO A 89 8.95 2.03 -20.73
C PRO A 89 8.07 2.01 -19.48
N PHE A 90 6.84 2.50 -19.64
CA PHE A 90 5.79 2.44 -18.62
C PHE A 90 4.42 2.45 -19.30
N PHE A 91 3.36 2.20 -18.54
CA PHE A 91 1.98 2.44 -18.99
C PHE A 91 1.11 3.01 -17.88
N THR A 92 -0.01 3.61 -18.30
CA THR A 92 -1.03 4.16 -17.41
C THR A 92 -2.30 3.33 -17.56
N ALA A 93 -2.65 2.56 -16.54
CA ALA A 93 -3.74 1.59 -16.57
C ALA A 93 -5.10 2.19 -16.96
N ARG A 94 -5.43 3.40 -16.49
CA ARG A 94 -6.67 4.12 -16.86
C ARG A 94 -6.74 4.51 -18.34
N GLU A 95 -5.61 4.73 -19.01
CA GLU A 95 -5.57 5.13 -20.41
C GLU A 95 -5.65 3.90 -21.32
N VAL A 96 -4.61 3.07 -21.30
CA VAL A 96 -4.49 1.86 -22.11
C VAL A 96 -3.85 0.81 -21.21
N PRO A 97 -4.62 -0.19 -20.72
CA PRO A 97 -4.08 -1.25 -19.87
C PRO A 97 -3.23 -2.24 -20.67
N CYS A 98 -2.55 -3.15 -19.97
CA CYS A 98 -1.93 -4.30 -20.58
C CYS A 98 -3.01 -5.28 -21.04
N GLU A 99 -2.97 -5.64 -22.32
CA GLU A 99 -3.94 -6.56 -22.90
C GLU A 99 -3.67 -8.05 -22.60
N MET A 100 -2.58 -8.37 -21.90
CA MET A 100 -2.17 -9.73 -21.52
C MET A 100 -1.94 -10.64 -22.74
N CYS A 101 -1.01 -10.26 -23.62
CA CYS A 101 -0.68 -11.07 -24.81
C CYS A 101 0.02 -12.37 -24.40
N ASP A 102 -0.47 -13.52 -24.88
CA ASP A 102 0.07 -14.85 -24.55
C ASP A 102 1.55 -15.05 -24.97
N ASP A 103 1.97 -14.39 -26.06
CA ASP A 103 3.31 -14.48 -26.62
C ASP A 103 4.29 -13.44 -26.05
N ILE A 104 3.80 -12.53 -25.19
CA ILE A 104 4.57 -11.51 -24.45
C ILE A 104 5.66 -10.84 -25.32
N PRO A 105 5.30 -10.22 -26.47
CA PRO A 105 6.27 -9.76 -27.47
C PRO A 105 7.20 -8.67 -26.92
N CYS A 106 6.72 -7.86 -25.97
CA CYS A 106 7.51 -6.83 -25.31
C CYS A 106 8.72 -7.39 -24.53
N VAL A 107 8.57 -8.56 -23.88
CA VAL A 107 9.66 -9.26 -23.18
C VAL A 107 10.62 -9.88 -24.18
N ALA A 108 10.11 -10.55 -25.21
CA ALA A 108 10.91 -11.17 -26.26
C ALA A 108 11.80 -10.15 -26.98
N ALA A 109 11.28 -8.93 -27.21
CA ALA A 109 11.97 -7.82 -27.84
C ALA A 109 13.12 -7.24 -26.98
N CYS A 110 13.13 -7.47 -25.67
CA CYS A 110 14.13 -6.89 -24.77
C CYS A 110 15.51 -7.54 -24.98
N PRO A 111 16.54 -6.78 -25.41
CA PRO A 111 17.85 -7.37 -25.70
C PRO A 111 18.69 -7.60 -24.43
N THR A 112 18.49 -6.80 -23.38
CA THR A 112 19.36 -6.77 -22.19
C THR A 112 18.88 -7.62 -21.03
N GLY A 113 17.65 -8.12 -21.07
CA GLY A 113 17.05 -8.83 -19.93
C GLY A 113 16.53 -7.90 -18.84
N ALA A 114 16.35 -6.60 -19.11
CA ALA A 114 15.63 -5.70 -18.21
C ALA A 114 14.18 -6.17 -17.98
N LEU A 115 13.62 -6.84 -18.97
CA LEU A 115 12.42 -7.67 -18.82
C LEU A 115 12.87 -9.14 -18.81
N ASP A 116 12.44 -9.89 -17.82
CA ASP A 116 12.79 -11.28 -17.59
C ASP A 116 12.20 -12.18 -18.67
N LYS A 117 13.08 -12.79 -19.46
CA LYS A 117 12.73 -13.75 -20.52
C LYS A 117 12.26 -15.09 -19.99
N GLY A 118 12.45 -15.36 -18.69
CA GLY A 118 11.88 -16.51 -18.00
C GLY A 118 10.37 -16.42 -17.83
N LEU A 119 9.77 -15.24 -18.01
CA LEU A 119 8.32 -15.08 -18.01
C LEU A 119 7.72 -15.69 -19.29
N THR A 120 7.25 -16.92 -19.19
CA THR A 120 6.58 -17.65 -20.28
C THR A 120 5.06 -17.69 -20.16
N ASP A 121 4.55 -17.45 -18.96
CA ASP A 121 3.12 -17.37 -18.67
C ASP A 121 2.79 -15.94 -18.25
N ILE A 122 1.90 -15.29 -19.01
CA ILE A 122 1.53 -13.89 -18.77
C ILE A 122 0.75 -13.72 -17.46
N ASP A 123 0.07 -14.76 -16.99
CA ASP A 123 -0.65 -14.75 -15.71
C ASP A 123 0.28 -14.72 -14.49
N ALA A 124 1.56 -15.05 -14.67
CA ALA A 124 2.59 -14.93 -13.64
C ALA A 124 3.27 -13.54 -13.62
N ALA A 125 2.89 -12.63 -14.52
CA ALA A 125 3.49 -11.31 -14.58
C ALA A 125 3.17 -10.49 -13.32
N ALA A 126 4.16 -9.81 -12.76
CA ALA A 126 3.99 -8.92 -11.60
C ALA A 126 4.30 -7.47 -11.99
N MET A 127 3.35 -6.80 -12.66
CA MET A 127 3.50 -5.39 -13.07
C MET A 127 3.13 -4.43 -11.94
N GLY A 128 2.11 -4.77 -11.15
CA GLY A 128 1.55 -3.96 -10.07
C GLY A 128 0.43 -4.71 -9.37
N ILE A 129 -0.29 -4.04 -8.48
CA ILE A 129 -1.40 -4.62 -7.72
C ILE A 129 -2.59 -3.67 -7.82
N ALA A 130 -3.76 -4.21 -8.15
CA ALA A 130 -5.00 -3.45 -8.09
C ALA A 130 -5.45 -3.26 -6.63
N VAL A 131 -5.80 -2.04 -6.27
CA VAL A 131 -6.25 -1.67 -4.92
C VAL A 131 -7.56 -0.91 -5.06
N LEU A 132 -8.56 -1.29 -4.28
CA LEU A 132 -9.78 -0.49 -4.14
C LEU A 132 -9.43 0.69 -3.23
N VAL A 133 -9.29 1.87 -3.82
CA VAL A 133 -8.84 3.09 -3.13
C VAL A 133 -10.02 3.93 -2.63
N ASP A 134 -11.15 3.85 -3.32
CA ASP A 134 -12.34 4.66 -3.03
C ASP A 134 -13.56 3.75 -2.83
N GLU A 135 -13.79 3.36 -1.57
CA GLU A 135 -14.95 2.55 -1.21
C GLU A 135 -16.23 3.41 -1.16
N GLU A 136 -16.09 4.71 -0.90
CA GLU A 136 -17.19 5.65 -0.75
C GLU A 136 -17.92 5.93 -2.08
N HIS A 137 -17.22 5.87 -3.21
CA HIS A 137 -17.83 6.02 -4.54
C HIS A 137 -17.95 4.71 -5.31
N CYS A 138 -17.35 3.62 -4.84
CA CYS A 138 -17.49 2.31 -5.48
C CYS A 138 -18.96 1.87 -5.49
N LEU A 139 -19.51 1.63 -6.69
CA LEU A 139 -20.93 1.26 -6.84
C LEU A 139 -21.30 0.01 -6.04
N ASN A 140 -20.39 -0.98 -5.94
CA ASN A 140 -20.62 -2.18 -5.14
C ASN A 140 -20.67 -1.90 -3.64
N ALA A 141 -19.72 -1.11 -3.13
CA ALA A 141 -19.68 -0.73 -1.72
C ALA A 141 -20.92 0.11 -1.34
N LEU A 142 -21.45 0.91 -2.28
CA LEU A 142 -22.74 1.61 -2.14
C LEU A 142 -23.96 0.67 -2.15
N GLY A 143 -23.78 -0.62 -2.44
CA GLY A 143 -24.84 -1.64 -2.49
C GLY A 143 -25.56 -1.73 -3.84
N LEU A 144 -25.02 -1.13 -4.90
CA LEU A 144 -25.50 -1.33 -6.27
C LEU A 144 -24.83 -2.57 -6.87
N ARG A 145 -25.49 -3.21 -7.83
CA ARG A 145 -24.94 -4.40 -8.51
C ARG A 145 -24.03 -3.97 -9.66
N CYS A 146 -22.73 -3.92 -9.40
CA CYS A 146 -21.67 -3.74 -10.39
C CYS A 146 -20.73 -4.96 -10.35
N ASP A 147 -20.24 -5.42 -11.49
CA ASP A 147 -19.29 -6.53 -11.54
C ASP A 147 -18.27 -6.34 -12.67
N VAL A 148 -18.12 -5.10 -13.13
CA VAL A 148 -17.30 -4.77 -14.30
C VAL A 148 -15.82 -5.06 -14.06
N CYS A 149 -15.26 -4.63 -12.92
CA CYS A 149 -13.86 -4.88 -12.58
C CYS A 149 -13.55 -6.37 -12.42
N TYR A 150 -14.51 -7.13 -11.87
CA TYR A 150 -14.41 -8.57 -11.70
C TYR A 150 -14.48 -9.30 -13.05
N ARG A 151 -15.46 -9.00 -13.90
CA ARG A 151 -15.65 -9.67 -15.21
C ARG A 151 -14.59 -9.36 -16.25
N VAL A 152 -13.98 -8.18 -16.20
CA VAL A 152 -12.89 -7.82 -17.12
C VAL A 152 -11.53 -8.38 -16.67
N CYS A 153 -11.44 -8.90 -15.45
CA CYS A 153 -10.22 -9.47 -14.94
C CYS A 153 -9.86 -10.73 -15.74
N PRO A 154 -8.66 -10.81 -16.34
CA PRO A 154 -8.23 -11.99 -17.08
C PRO A 154 -8.00 -13.17 -16.13
N VAL A 155 -7.61 -12.89 -14.89
CA VAL A 155 -7.37 -13.88 -13.83
C VAL A 155 -8.52 -13.87 -12.83
N ILE A 156 -9.76 -13.95 -13.35
CA ILE A 156 -11.00 -13.94 -12.56
C ILE A 156 -11.01 -15.07 -11.51
N ASP A 157 -11.69 -14.85 -10.38
CA ASP A 157 -11.78 -15.76 -9.22
C ASP A 157 -10.46 -16.07 -8.49
N LYS A 158 -9.32 -15.62 -9.03
CA LYS A 158 -8.02 -15.70 -8.35
C LYS A 158 -7.52 -14.31 -7.97
N ALA A 159 -7.39 -13.41 -8.94
CA ALA A 159 -6.90 -12.05 -8.69
C ALA A 159 -7.96 -11.14 -8.07
N ILE A 160 -9.22 -11.30 -8.45
CA ILE A 160 -10.34 -10.53 -7.92
C ILE A 160 -11.50 -11.48 -7.61
N THR A 161 -12.00 -11.43 -6.39
CA THR A 161 -13.24 -12.11 -5.95
C THR A 161 -14.32 -11.09 -5.58
N LEU A 162 -15.58 -11.53 -5.54
CA LEU A 162 -16.69 -10.74 -5.02
C LEU A 162 -17.14 -11.33 -3.68
N GLU A 163 -16.66 -10.72 -2.59
CA GLU A 163 -16.99 -11.15 -1.24
C GLU A 163 -18.37 -10.65 -0.83
N LEU A 164 -19.19 -11.55 -0.30
CA LEU A 164 -20.53 -11.24 0.15
C LEU A 164 -20.48 -10.57 1.53
N GLN A 165 -20.98 -9.34 1.61
CA GLN A 165 -21.09 -8.59 2.86
C GLN A 165 -22.55 -8.20 3.14
N HIS A 166 -22.90 -8.08 4.42
CA HIS A 166 -24.23 -7.64 4.81
C HIS A 166 -24.32 -6.11 4.74
N ASN A 167 -25.36 -5.58 4.09
CA ASN A 167 -25.58 -4.14 4.03
C ASN A 167 -26.30 -3.65 5.29
N GLU A 168 -25.55 -3.10 6.26
CA GLU A 168 -26.11 -2.57 7.51
C GLU A 168 -27.18 -1.49 7.29
N ARG A 169 -27.06 -0.68 6.22
CA ARG A 169 -28.01 0.41 5.93
C ARG A 169 -29.38 -0.08 5.48
N SER A 170 -29.46 -1.20 4.77
CA SER A 170 -30.74 -1.70 4.21
C SER A 170 -31.23 -3.01 4.81
N GLY A 171 -30.39 -3.76 5.52
CA GLY A 171 -30.75 -5.01 6.21
C GLY A 171 -31.16 -6.19 5.32
N HIS A 172 -31.40 -5.96 4.02
CA HIS A 172 -31.95 -6.97 3.11
C HIS A 172 -31.13 -7.17 1.83
N HIS A 173 -30.27 -6.22 1.45
CA HIS A 173 -29.40 -6.35 0.29
C HIS A 173 -28.01 -6.86 0.68
N ALA A 174 -27.45 -7.75 -0.14
CA ALA A 174 -26.03 -8.12 -0.02
C ALA A 174 -25.17 -7.13 -0.80
N ILE A 175 -24.03 -6.76 -0.24
CA ILE A 175 -22.94 -6.06 -0.92
C ILE A 175 -22.02 -7.11 -1.52
N PHE A 176 -21.64 -6.93 -2.78
CA PHE A 176 -20.66 -7.77 -3.47
C PHE A 176 -19.33 -7.02 -3.52
N MET A 177 -18.57 -7.07 -2.44
CA MET A 177 -17.37 -6.28 -2.27
C MET A 177 -16.23 -6.84 -3.15
N PRO A 178 -15.71 -6.09 -4.14
CA PRO A 178 -14.60 -6.56 -4.94
C PRO A 178 -13.33 -6.60 -4.09
N THR A 179 -12.80 -7.80 -3.87
CA THR A 179 -11.59 -8.04 -3.08
C THR A 179 -10.48 -8.48 -4.01
N VAL A 180 -9.37 -7.74 -4.01
CA VAL A 180 -8.19 -8.06 -4.83
C VAL A 180 -7.21 -8.90 -4.01
N HIS A 181 -6.79 -10.03 -4.57
CA HIS A 181 -5.77 -10.90 -3.98
C HIS A 181 -4.41 -10.58 -4.62
N ALA A 182 -3.54 -9.94 -3.83
CA ALA A 182 -2.24 -9.45 -4.30
C ALA A 182 -1.32 -10.52 -4.90
N GLU A 183 -1.48 -11.79 -4.51
CA GLU A 183 -0.63 -12.89 -4.96
C GLU A 183 -0.97 -13.37 -6.38
N ALA A 184 -2.23 -13.20 -6.80
CA ALA A 184 -2.68 -13.55 -8.14
C ALA A 184 -2.88 -12.33 -9.05
N CYS A 185 -2.88 -11.12 -8.49
CA CYS A 185 -3.06 -9.90 -9.26
C CYS A 185 -1.79 -9.58 -10.07
N THR A 186 -1.92 -9.56 -11.39
CA THR A 186 -0.79 -9.24 -12.28
C THR A 186 -0.52 -7.74 -12.43
N GLY A 187 -1.50 -6.90 -12.07
CA GLY A 187 -1.42 -5.45 -12.27
C GLY A 187 -1.65 -5.01 -13.73
N CYS A 188 -2.35 -5.79 -14.54
CA CYS A 188 -2.60 -5.46 -15.95
C CYS A 188 -3.40 -4.16 -16.19
N GLY A 189 -4.19 -3.69 -15.22
CA GLY A 189 -4.92 -2.43 -15.34
C GLY A 189 -6.29 -2.50 -15.99
N LYS A 190 -6.73 -3.66 -16.51
CA LYS A 190 -8.05 -3.80 -17.15
C LYS A 190 -9.20 -3.36 -16.22
N CYS A 191 -9.12 -3.70 -14.93
CA CYS A 191 -10.12 -3.31 -13.94
C CYS A 191 -10.20 -1.78 -13.71
N GLU A 192 -9.07 -1.08 -13.77
CA GLU A 192 -9.01 0.38 -13.62
C GLU A 192 -9.57 1.07 -14.86
N LYS A 193 -9.20 0.60 -16.06
CA LYS A 193 -9.72 1.11 -17.34
C LYS A 193 -11.24 0.98 -17.42
N SER A 194 -11.76 -0.19 -17.05
CA SER A 194 -13.18 -0.51 -17.21
C SER A 194 -14.05 0.01 -16.07
N CYS A 195 -13.47 0.60 -15.01
CA CYS A 195 -14.25 1.19 -13.94
C CYS A 195 -15.18 2.28 -14.50
N VAL A 196 -16.48 2.10 -14.30
CA VAL A 196 -17.55 2.92 -14.91
C VAL A 196 -17.75 4.29 -14.27
N LEU A 197 -17.00 4.61 -13.22
CA LEU A 197 -17.09 5.91 -12.56
C LEU A 197 -16.61 7.04 -13.48
N PRO A 198 -17.30 8.19 -13.48
CA PRO A 198 -16.90 9.35 -14.26
C PRO A 198 -15.61 9.95 -13.70
N GLY A 199 -14.62 10.18 -14.56
CA GLY A 199 -13.32 10.73 -14.15
C GLY A 199 -12.36 9.63 -13.65
N GLU A 200 -12.12 9.61 -12.35
CA GLU A 200 -11.19 8.68 -11.69
C GLU A 200 -11.85 7.33 -11.37
N SER A 201 -11.04 6.28 -11.30
CA SER A 201 -11.51 4.95 -10.93
C SER A 201 -11.47 4.74 -9.41
N ALA A 202 -12.44 3.98 -8.90
CA ALA A 202 -12.42 3.53 -7.50
C ALA A 202 -11.34 2.48 -7.23
N ILE A 203 -11.02 1.67 -8.25
CA ILE A 203 -9.94 0.69 -8.22
C ILE A 203 -8.78 1.20 -9.07
N LYS A 204 -7.58 1.23 -8.49
CA LYS A 204 -6.36 1.73 -9.13
C LYS A 204 -5.25 0.69 -9.05
N VAL A 205 -4.47 0.56 -10.11
CA VAL A 205 -3.27 -0.26 -10.11
C VAL A 205 -2.10 0.57 -9.62
N LEU A 206 -1.46 0.09 -8.58
CA LEU A 206 -0.31 0.72 -7.96
C LEU A 206 0.90 -0.21 -8.05
N PRO A 207 2.13 0.33 -8.11
CA PRO A 207 3.33 -0.48 -7.98
C PRO A 207 3.33 -1.26 -6.66
N ALA A 208 3.86 -2.50 -6.67
CA ALA A 208 3.83 -3.40 -5.52
C ALA A 208 4.41 -2.77 -4.24
N ARG A 209 5.47 -1.96 -4.36
CA ARG A 209 6.11 -1.24 -3.25
C ARG A 209 5.20 -0.25 -2.51
N ILE A 210 4.12 0.22 -3.17
CA ILE A 210 3.13 1.14 -2.60
C ILE A 210 1.91 0.37 -2.15
N ALA A 211 1.50 -0.63 -2.93
CA ALA A 211 0.29 -1.40 -2.65
C ALA A 211 0.43 -2.40 -1.49
N ARG A 212 1.64 -2.92 -1.22
CA ARG A 212 1.86 -3.99 -0.23
C ARG A 212 3.03 -3.65 0.70
N SER A 213 2.84 -3.86 1.99
CA SER A 213 3.92 -3.82 2.97
C SER A 213 4.62 -5.17 3.08
N ALA A 214 5.87 -5.17 3.55
CA ALA A 214 6.55 -6.40 3.93
C ALA A 214 5.82 -7.04 5.14
N PRO A 215 5.79 -8.38 5.23
CA PRO A 215 5.31 -9.06 6.42
C PRO A 215 6.19 -8.72 7.63
N ALA A 216 5.59 -8.68 8.81
CA ALA A 216 6.31 -8.47 10.06
C ALA A 216 7.08 -9.74 10.44
N GLU A 217 8.39 -9.78 10.16
CA GLU A 217 9.25 -10.96 10.45
C GLU A 217 9.21 -11.41 11.92
N HIS A 218 8.95 -10.48 12.83
CA HIS A 218 8.85 -10.75 14.27
C HIS A 218 7.51 -11.39 14.68
N TYR A 219 6.53 -11.46 13.78
CA TYR A 219 5.22 -12.04 14.06
C TYR A 219 5.05 -13.35 13.29
N ARG A 220 5.30 -14.46 13.99
CA ARG A 220 5.12 -15.81 13.44
C ARG A 220 3.63 -16.16 13.42
N LEU A 221 3.08 -16.39 12.23
CA LEU A 221 1.67 -16.74 12.06
C LEU A 221 1.46 -18.21 12.44
N GLY A 222 0.76 -18.47 13.55
CA GLY A 222 0.60 -19.84 14.08
C GLY A 222 -0.17 -20.81 13.18
N TRP A 223 -0.81 -20.32 12.12
CA TRP A 223 -1.46 -21.15 11.10
C TRP A 223 -0.54 -21.56 9.93
N GLU A 224 0.67 -21.02 9.84
CA GLU A 224 1.68 -21.45 8.86
C GLU A 224 2.37 -22.74 9.33
N SER A 225 2.61 -23.68 8.41
CA SER A 225 3.19 -24.98 8.76
C SER A 225 4.57 -24.90 9.42
N GLU A 226 5.38 -23.90 9.02
CA GLU A 226 6.74 -23.66 9.53
C GLU A 226 6.75 -23.04 10.94
N ASN A 227 5.62 -22.49 11.39
CA ASN A 227 5.44 -21.81 12.67
C ASN A 227 4.57 -22.61 13.65
N ARG A 228 4.25 -23.85 13.29
CA ARG A 228 3.31 -24.72 14.01
C ARG A 228 3.92 -25.39 15.24
N GLU A 229 5.25 -25.46 15.31
CA GLU A 229 5.96 -25.79 16.53
C GLU A 229 5.86 -24.59 17.48
N GLY A 230 5.08 -24.76 18.56
CA GLY A 230 4.87 -23.71 19.55
C GLY A 230 6.20 -23.25 20.15
N ILE A 231 6.33 -21.93 20.37
CA ILE A 231 7.50 -21.32 21.05
C ILE A 231 7.55 -21.74 22.53
N ILE A 232 6.43 -22.22 23.06
CA ILE A 232 6.26 -22.71 24.42
C ILE A 232 6.09 -24.23 24.36
N ASP A 233 7.10 -24.95 24.87
CA ASP A 233 7.10 -26.41 24.97
C ASP A 233 5.97 -26.95 25.87
N GLU A 234 5.49 -26.11 26.79
CA GLU A 234 4.37 -26.39 27.69
C GLU A 234 3.36 -25.24 27.63
N LEU A 235 2.08 -25.57 27.53
CA LEU A 235 1.01 -24.64 27.84
C LEU A 235 1.20 -24.19 29.29
N ILE A 236 1.67 -22.97 29.51
CA ILE A 236 1.78 -22.40 30.86
C ILE A 236 0.37 -22.35 31.42
N ASP A 237 0.05 -23.28 32.32
CA ASP A 237 -1.19 -23.27 33.09
C ASP A 237 -1.11 -22.06 34.02
N LEU A 238 -1.68 -20.94 33.58
CA LEU A 238 -1.87 -19.80 34.46
C LEU A 238 -2.79 -20.28 35.59
N PRO A 239 -2.46 -20.01 36.86
CA PRO A 239 -3.26 -20.49 37.97
C PRO A 239 -4.70 -20.03 37.79
N ASP A 240 -5.60 -20.99 37.57
CA ASP A 240 -7.03 -20.76 37.57
C ASP A 240 -7.38 -20.08 38.89
N ARG A 241 -7.94 -18.87 38.81
CA ARG A 241 -8.48 -18.18 39.97
C ARG A 241 -9.79 -18.85 40.34
N LEU A 242 -9.69 -20.03 40.96
CA LEU A 242 -10.83 -20.74 41.53
C LEU A 242 -11.51 -19.83 42.56
N PRO A 243 -12.85 -19.81 42.63
CA PRO A 243 -13.55 -19.08 43.67
C PRO A 243 -13.16 -19.65 45.04
N GLY A 244 -12.21 -18.98 45.69
CA GLY A 244 -11.77 -19.19 47.06
C GLY A 244 -12.12 -17.98 47.94
N PRO A 245 -11.87 -18.05 49.26
CA PRO A 245 -12.33 -17.04 50.20
C PRO A 245 -11.76 -15.66 49.82
N GLY A 246 -12.63 -14.72 49.40
CA GLY A 246 -12.26 -13.37 48.97
C GLY A 246 -12.15 -13.16 47.45
N THR A 247 -12.51 -14.15 46.63
CA THR A 247 -12.67 -14.03 45.16
C THR A 247 -14.07 -14.37 44.68
N ASP A 248 -14.92 -14.84 45.59
CA ASP A 248 -16.35 -14.86 45.45
C ASP A 248 -16.88 -13.42 45.53
N ASN A 249 -17.59 -12.97 44.50
CA ASN A 249 -18.31 -11.69 44.50
C ASN A 249 -19.43 -11.61 45.57
N LEU A 250 -19.52 -12.61 46.45
CA LEU A 250 -20.38 -12.65 47.63
C LEU A 250 -19.68 -12.10 48.88
N ALA A 251 -18.35 -12.14 48.95
CA ALA A 251 -17.55 -11.64 50.08
C ALA A 251 -16.69 -10.41 49.75
N ALA A 252 -16.64 -9.98 48.49
CA ALA A 252 -16.08 -8.67 48.13
C ALA A 252 -16.92 -7.54 48.78
N PRO A 253 -16.32 -6.43 49.25
CA PRO A 253 -17.10 -5.30 49.75
C PRO A 253 -17.97 -4.75 48.61
N GLY A 254 -19.30 -4.93 48.71
CA GLY A 254 -20.27 -4.65 47.64
C GLY A 254 -20.89 -5.89 46.96
N GLY A 255 -20.56 -7.09 47.43
CA GLY A 255 -21.15 -8.34 46.98
C GLY A 255 -22.59 -8.54 47.43
N PHE A 256 -23.45 -9.00 46.52
CA PHE A 256 -24.88 -9.18 46.75
C PHE A 256 -25.16 -10.43 47.59
N THR A 257 -25.38 -10.30 48.90
CA THR A 257 -25.93 -11.40 49.69
C THR A 257 -27.43 -11.50 49.42
N GLY A 258 -27.85 -12.55 48.72
CA GLY A 258 -29.27 -12.82 48.51
C GLY A 258 -29.99 -13.00 49.85
N GLY A 259 -30.72 -11.96 50.29
CA GLY A 259 -31.71 -12.07 51.34
C GLY A 259 -32.87 -12.95 50.87
N ALA A 260 -33.52 -13.65 51.80
CA ALA A 260 -34.50 -14.70 51.55
C ALA A 260 -35.77 -14.27 50.77
N ASP A 261 -35.94 -12.98 50.49
CA ASP A 261 -37.10 -12.42 49.83
C ASP A 261 -36.60 -11.56 48.66
N GLY A 262 -36.52 -12.14 47.46
CA GLY A 262 -35.77 -11.61 46.31
C GLY A 262 -36.28 -10.33 45.65
N PHE A 263 -36.34 -9.20 46.36
CA PHE A 263 -36.41 -7.86 45.77
C PHE A 263 -35.55 -6.85 46.56
N PRO A 264 -34.81 -5.95 45.89
CA PRO A 264 -33.91 -5.01 46.55
C PRO A 264 -34.66 -3.86 47.26
N ASP A 265 -34.19 -3.49 48.45
CA ASP A 265 -34.55 -2.23 49.13
C ASP A 265 -33.89 -1.05 48.38
N PRO A 266 -34.66 -0.11 47.80
CA PRO A 266 -34.15 1.00 47.01
C PRO A 266 -33.48 2.11 47.84
N SER A 267 -33.39 1.97 49.16
CA SER A 267 -32.99 3.05 50.06
C SER A 267 -31.51 3.44 50.01
N MET A 268 -30.60 2.59 49.50
CA MET A 268 -29.15 2.87 49.36
C MET A 268 -28.53 3.52 50.63
N GLU A 269 -28.97 3.15 51.84
CA GLU A 269 -28.49 3.76 53.09
C GLU A 269 -27.22 3.09 53.65
N GLY A 270 -26.63 2.13 52.94
CA GLY A 270 -25.38 1.48 53.31
C GLY A 270 -24.16 2.35 53.00
N GLY A 271 -23.68 3.11 53.97
CA GLY A 271 -22.50 3.96 53.84
C GLY A 271 -21.24 3.22 53.40
N PHE A 272 -20.51 3.79 52.45
CA PHE A 272 -19.21 3.30 51.98
C PHE A 272 -18.09 3.76 52.92
N THR A 273 -17.40 2.82 53.57
CA THR A 273 -16.15 3.07 54.30
C THR A 273 -14.98 2.48 53.51
N PRO A 274 -14.14 3.31 52.85
CA PRO A 274 -13.01 2.80 52.08
C PRO A 274 -11.96 2.18 53.02
N SER A 275 -11.48 0.99 52.68
CA SER A 275 -10.43 0.26 53.41
C SER A 275 -9.00 0.76 53.14
N VAL A 276 -8.84 1.82 52.34
CA VAL A 276 -7.54 2.41 51.99
C VAL A 276 -7.50 3.86 52.46
N THR A 277 -6.66 4.14 53.46
CA THR A 277 -6.31 5.50 53.87
C THR A 277 -5.12 5.96 53.02
N LEU A 278 -5.34 6.93 52.13
CA LEU A 278 -4.25 7.52 51.35
C LEU A 278 -3.33 8.35 52.28
N PRO A 279 -2.00 8.34 52.06
CA PRO A 279 -1.09 9.18 52.84
C PRO A 279 -1.43 10.66 52.60
N GLY A 280 -1.67 11.40 53.68
CA GLY A 280 -2.21 12.76 53.64
C GLY A 280 -1.35 13.74 52.85
N THR A 281 -1.93 14.33 51.81
CA THR A 281 -1.45 15.59 51.25
C THR A 281 -1.88 16.70 52.21
N GLY A 282 -0.95 17.17 53.04
CA GLY A 282 -1.14 18.32 53.91
C GLY A 282 -1.59 19.54 53.11
N GLY A 283 -2.81 19.99 53.37
CA GLY A 283 -3.32 21.26 52.91
C GLY A 283 -2.88 22.39 53.83
N THR A 284 -2.39 23.47 53.23
CA THR A 284 -2.54 24.85 53.71
C THR A 284 -3.07 25.60 52.49
N GLY A 285 -4.25 26.19 52.44
CA GLY A 285 -5.04 26.82 53.48
C GLY A 285 -5.33 28.24 53.01
N GLN A 286 -6.43 28.41 52.27
CA GLN A 286 -7.34 29.57 52.21
C GLN A 286 -8.41 29.35 51.15
#